data_AF-A0A1I6Q208-F1
#
_entry.id   AF-A0A1I6Q208-F1
#
_cell.length_a   1.000
_cell.length_b   1.000
_cell.length_c   1.000
_cell.angle_alpha   90.00
_cell.angle_beta   90.00
_cell.angle_gamma   90.00
#
_symmetry.space_group_name_H-M   'P 1'
#
loop_
_entity.id
_entity.type
_entity.pdbx_description
1 polymer ?
#
loop_
_entity_poly.entity_id
_entity_poly.type
_entity_poly.pdbx_seq_one_letter_code
_entity_poly.pdbx_strand_id
1 'polypeptide(L)'
;MEDNELDINSLIEKYEHMRALGRKIYFDADEFAMLAEYYNAEGDNEEAEELINEGLKMHPGSPELMLLKAKVLVYSEMYQDALDYMEWISDDGGVDLALLKIESLLHLGRDAKADQLINNELKQELPIDDLYFFITELGYMFNDVDMFDRAISFLEESMKINDSNSDAVVDLAYAYEMKGNLEKAIEYNNRLLDIDPYSYDGWVNIGKLYSMNDQHDKAVDAFDFALTINEDDVNVWKMKALSLYLNDNLEAAITLFEECLQKSSDDESVYDSLLEAYSAMEQYDKMMDLIDKREAVLGSEGIMAKRAFVYINKEDYERAKELFTQIPEAERETLDYFMLEGELAFHDGDFVGAETAYMKAALASEGNEDVLDRLANISVAQEKFEQAAGYLEELLEIAPDFPTAKSRLAFIRFEIGSKEPFDEIMEQFSDQELRDLLNLITGSENNDFSDYNREKILTRLNEARENRVLFKNIKY
;
A
#
# COMPACT_ATOMS: atom_id res chain seq x y z
N MET A 1 16.59 -22.64 -54.59
CA MET A 1 16.14 -23.71 -53.69
C MET A 1 15.20 -23.01 -52.73
N GLU A 2 13.97 -22.85 -53.19
CA GLU A 2 12.81 -22.45 -52.39
C GLU A 2 12.14 -23.80 -52.10
N ASP A 3 12.37 -24.37 -50.93
CA ASP A 3 11.70 -25.60 -50.48
C ASP A 3 11.42 -25.44 -48.98
N ASN A 4 10.15 -25.62 -48.63
CA ASN A 4 9.56 -25.77 -47.29
C ASN A 4 9.40 -24.53 -46.39
N GLU A 5 8.52 -23.59 -46.78
CA GLU A 5 7.57 -23.06 -45.79
C GLU A 5 6.29 -23.89 -45.92
N LEU A 6 6.00 -24.73 -44.93
CA LEU A 6 4.71 -25.41 -44.81
C LEU A 6 3.62 -24.34 -44.64
N ASP A 7 2.73 -24.21 -45.62
CA ASP A 7 1.58 -23.29 -45.53
C ASP A 7 0.58 -23.83 -44.50
N ILE A 8 0.59 -23.25 -43.29
CA ILE A 8 -0.31 -23.61 -42.19
C ILE A 8 -1.78 -23.57 -42.61
N ASN A 9 -2.18 -22.65 -43.50
CA ASN A 9 -3.56 -22.58 -43.96
C ASN A 9 -3.94 -23.81 -44.79
N SER A 10 -3.06 -24.25 -45.67
CA SER A 10 -3.26 -25.49 -46.43
C SER A 10 -3.29 -26.72 -45.51
N LEU A 11 -2.52 -26.71 -44.43
CA LEU A 11 -2.47 -27.80 -43.46
C LEU A 11 -3.77 -27.87 -42.64
N ILE A 12 -4.29 -26.73 -42.18
CA ILE A 12 -5.58 -26.60 -41.50
C ILE A 12 -6.71 -27.07 -42.42
N GLU A 13 -6.78 -26.57 -43.66
CA GLU A 13 -7.82 -26.99 -44.62
C GLU A 13 -7.80 -28.50 -44.87
N LYS A 14 -6.60 -29.07 -45.01
CA LYS A 14 -6.39 -30.52 -45.20
C LYS A 14 -6.86 -31.29 -43.97
N TYR A 15 -6.50 -30.83 -42.77
CA TYR A 15 -6.90 -31.44 -41.51
C TYR A 15 -8.42 -31.40 -41.31
N GLU A 16 -9.04 -30.23 -41.42
CA GLU A 16 -10.48 -30.04 -41.24
C GLU A 16 -11.30 -30.84 -42.26
N HIS A 17 -10.85 -30.88 -43.52
CA HIS A 17 -11.50 -31.71 -44.53
C HIS A 17 -11.38 -33.21 -44.23
N MET A 18 -10.23 -33.69 -43.73
CA MET A 18 -10.08 -35.09 -43.33
C MET A 18 -10.95 -35.44 -42.12
N ARG A 19 -11.01 -34.53 -41.14
CA ARG A 19 -11.85 -34.63 -39.94
C ARG A 19 -13.33 -34.71 -40.31
N ALA A 20 -13.81 -33.80 -41.15
CA ALA A 20 -15.20 -33.77 -41.64
C ALA A 20 -15.60 -35.06 -42.40
N LEU A 21 -14.65 -35.72 -43.07
CA LEU A 21 -14.87 -36.98 -43.78
C LEU A 21 -14.66 -38.23 -42.91
N GLY A 22 -14.32 -38.08 -41.62
CA GLY A 22 -14.01 -39.19 -40.71
C GLY A 22 -12.84 -40.05 -41.20
N ARG A 23 -11.89 -39.45 -41.93
CA ARG A 23 -10.71 -40.15 -42.46
C ARG A 23 -9.61 -40.17 -41.42
N LYS A 24 -8.78 -41.23 -41.46
CA LYS A 24 -7.55 -41.28 -40.66
C LYS A 24 -6.60 -40.17 -41.11
N ILE A 25 -6.14 -39.40 -40.15
CA ILE A 25 -5.14 -38.35 -40.33
C ILE A 25 -3.76 -39.01 -40.38
N TYR A 26 -2.94 -38.60 -41.34
CA TYR A 26 -1.56 -39.04 -41.47
C TYR A 26 -0.71 -37.81 -41.77
N PHE A 27 -0.02 -37.34 -40.74
CA PHE A 27 0.87 -36.21 -40.77
C PHE A 27 2.24 -36.61 -40.24
N ASP A 28 3.29 -35.90 -40.62
CA ASP A 28 4.57 -35.99 -39.91
C ASP A 28 4.51 -35.24 -38.56
N ALA A 29 5.58 -35.35 -37.77
CA ALA A 29 5.60 -34.78 -36.43
C ALA A 29 5.47 -33.24 -36.46
N ASP A 30 6.13 -32.59 -37.41
CA ASP A 30 6.11 -31.14 -37.59
C ASP A 30 4.71 -30.66 -37.97
N GLU A 31 4.02 -31.34 -38.91
CA GLU A 31 2.63 -31.06 -39.26
C GLU A 31 1.68 -31.20 -38.05
N PHE A 32 1.87 -32.22 -37.20
CA PHE A 32 1.08 -32.36 -35.97
C PHE A 32 1.38 -31.24 -34.96
N ALA A 33 2.64 -30.88 -34.77
CA ALA A 33 3.05 -29.82 -33.85
C ALA A 33 2.50 -28.46 -34.29
N MET A 34 2.63 -28.12 -35.58
CA MET A 34 2.10 -26.89 -36.16
C MET A 34 0.58 -26.76 -35.99
N LEU A 35 -0.18 -27.85 -36.20
CA LEU A 35 -1.62 -27.83 -35.97
C LEU A 35 -1.95 -27.66 -34.48
N ALA A 36 -1.25 -28.35 -33.59
CA ALA A 36 -1.48 -28.23 -32.15
C ALA A 36 -1.21 -26.81 -31.64
N GLU A 37 -0.13 -26.17 -32.09
CA GLU A 37 0.18 -24.78 -31.76
C GLU A 37 -0.88 -23.81 -32.30
N TYR A 38 -1.37 -24.04 -33.52
CA TYR A 38 -2.46 -23.25 -34.09
C TYR A 38 -3.74 -23.32 -33.23
N TYR A 39 -4.20 -24.53 -32.87
CA TYR A 39 -5.41 -24.65 -32.05
C TYR A 39 -5.23 -24.12 -30.63
N ASN A 40 -4.03 -24.26 -30.03
CA ASN A 40 -3.71 -23.60 -28.76
C ASN A 40 -3.79 -22.07 -28.87
N ALA A 41 -3.28 -21.48 -29.96
CA ALA A 41 -3.34 -20.03 -30.18
C ALA A 41 -4.79 -19.52 -30.38
N GLU A 42 -5.66 -20.34 -30.96
CA GLU A 42 -7.11 -20.06 -31.10
C GLU A 42 -7.89 -20.34 -29.80
N GLY A 43 -7.25 -20.91 -28.77
CA GLY A 43 -7.86 -21.25 -27.48
C GLY A 43 -8.60 -22.60 -27.46
N ASP A 44 -8.52 -23.39 -28.53
CA ASP A 44 -9.06 -24.75 -28.59
C ASP A 44 -8.04 -25.77 -28.06
N ASN A 45 -7.81 -25.70 -26.74
CA ASN A 45 -6.83 -26.53 -26.04
C ASN A 45 -7.17 -28.03 -26.09
N GLU A 46 -8.46 -28.38 -26.20
CA GLU A 46 -8.91 -29.76 -26.31
C GLU A 46 -8.44 -30.37 -27.64
N GLU A 47 -8.66 -29.65 -28.75
CA GLU A 47 -8.21 -30.11 -30.06
C GLU A 47 -6.67 -30.17 -30.16
N ALA A 48 -5.99 -29.16 -29.62
CA ALA A 48 -4.53 -29.15 -29.57
C ALA A 48 -3.98 -30.37 -28.82
N GLU A 49 -4.57 -30.71 -27.67
CA GLU A 49 -4.16 -31.89 -26.91
C GLU A 49 -4.48 -33.19 -27.66
N GLU A 50 -5.63 -33.29 -28.34
CA GLU A 50 -5.93 -34.45 -29.19
C GLU A 50 -4.88 -34.64 -30.30
N LEU A 51 -4.52 -33.56 -30.99
CA LEU A 51 -3.48 -33.55 -32.03
C LEU A 51 -2.11 -33.98 -31.50
N ILE A 52 -1.70 -33.46 -30.34
CA ILE A 52 -0.45 -33.87 -29.68
C ILE A 52 -0.49 -35.37 -29.36
N ASN A 53 -1.58 -35.85 -28.78
CA ASN A 53 -1.73 -37.26 -28.40
C ASN A 53 -1.79 -38.19 -29.62
N GLU A 54 -2.41 -37.76 -30.73
CA GLU A 54 -2.40 -38.51 -31.99
C GLU A 54 -1.03 -38.52 -32.66
N GLY A 55 -0.37 -37.36 -32.69
CA GLY A 55 1.00 -37.22 -33.19
C GLY A 55 1.96 -38.13 -32.44
N LEU A 56 1.92 -38.15 -31.10
CA LEU A 56 2.77 -39.00 -30.27
C LEU A 56 2.47 -40.50 -30.42
N LYS A 57 1.24 -40.91 -30.80
CA LYS A 57 0.97 -42.31 -31.13
C LYS A 57 1.70 -42.76 -32.40
N MET A 58 1.89 -41.84 -33.36
CA MET A 58 2.57 -42.13 -34.62
C MET A 58 4.08 -41.91 -34.54
N HIS A 59 4.49 -40.87 -33.81
CA HIS A 59 5.85 -40.36 -33.69
C HIS A 59 6.25 -40.25 -32.21
N PRO A 60 6.34 -41.36 -31.45
CA PRO A 60 6.47 -41.34 -29.98
C PRO A 60 7.79 -40.80 -29.43
N GLY A 61 8.76 -40.48 -30.30
CA GLY A 61 10.06 -39.92 -29.92
C GLY A 61 10.38 -38.60 -30.60
N SER A 62 9.37 -37.90 -31.16
CA SER A 62 9.55 -36.53 -31.66
C SER A 62 9.74 -35.58 -30.48
N PRO A 63 10.90 -34.91 -30.35
CA PRO A 63 11.13 -33.95 -29.28
C PRO A 63 10.11 -32.81 -29.26
N GLU A 64 9.68 -32.35 -30.43
CA GLU A 64 8.74 -31.23 -30.61
C GLU A 64 7.36 -31.57 -30.03
N LEU A 65 6.81 -32.74 -30.39
CA LEU A 65 5.53 -33.21 -29.85
C LEU A 65 5.61 -33.56 -28.36
N MET A 66 6.75 -34.08 -27.90
CA MET A 66 6.97 -34.35 -26.47
C MET A 66 7.05 -33.04 -25.68
N LEU A 67 7.69 -32.01 -26.21
CA LEU A 67 7.76 -30.69 -25.58
C LEU A 67 6.37 -30.06 -25.45
N LEU A 68 5.55 -30.13 -26.51
CA LEU A 68 4.16 -29.69 -26.45
C LEU A 68 3.34 -30.47 -25.40
N LYS A 69 3.54 -31.79 -25.29
CA LYS A 69 2.88 -32.56 -24.23
C LYS A 69 3.35 -32.16 -22.83
N ALA A 70 4.64 -31.88 -22.66
CA ALA A 70 5.19 -31.41 -21.40
C ALA A 70 4.57 -30.05 -21.00
N LYS A 71 4.44 -29.13 -21.96
CA LYS A 71 3.76 -27.83 -21.78
C LYS A 71 2.31 -28.00 -21.33
N VAL A 72 1.55 -28.91 -21.95
CA VAL A 72 0.19 -29.25 -21.52
C VAL A 72 0.14 -29.74 -20.07
N LEU A 73 1.10 -30.57 -19.65
CA LEU A 73 1.17 -31.04 -18.26
C LEU A 73 1.46 -29.90 -17.28
N VAL A 74 2.37 -28.98 -17.63
CA VAL A 74 2.67 -27.79 -16.80
C VAL A 74 1.45 -26.89 -16.67
N TYR A 75 0.78 -26.57 -17.78
CA TYR A 75 -0.44 -25.75 -17.77
C TYR A 75 -1.64 -26.42 -17.09
N SER A 76 -1.61 -27.75 -16.98
CA SER A 76 -2.58 -28.51 -16.18
C SER A 76 -2.19 -28.61 -14.70
N GLU A 77 -1.16 -27.86 -14.28
CA GLU A 77 -0.57 -27.87 -12.92
C GLU A 77 -0.04 -29.25 -12.48
N MET A 78 0.19 -30.16 -13.44
CA MET A 78 0.70 -31.50 -13.19
C MET A 78 2.24 -31.49 -13.16
N TYR A 79 2.83 -30.61 -12.36
CA TYR A 79 4.27 -30.31 -12.39
C TYR A 79 5.18 -31.51 -12.15
N GLN A 80 4.80 -32.43 -11.26
CA GLN A 80 5.61 -33.62 -11.02
C GLN A 80 5.56 -34.59 -12.21
N ASP A 81 4.38 -34.79 -12.79
CA ASP A 81 4.23 -35.63 -13.98
C ASP A 81 4.92 -35.00 -15.19
N ALA A 82 4.89 -33.66 -15.30
CA ALA A 82 5.62 -32.90 -16.31
C ALA A 82 7.13 -33.15 -16.20
N LEU A 83 7.71 -33.03 -15.01
CA LEU A 83 9.13 -33.31 -14.78
C LEU A 83 9.51 -34.75 -15.11
N ASP A 84 8.72 -35.72 -14.65
CA ASP A 84 8.97 -37.14 -14.90
C ASP A 84 8.84 -37.46 -16.40
N TYR A 85 7.94 -36.77 -17.11
CA TYR A 85 7.77 -36.90 -18.55
C TYR A 85 8.94 -36.29 -19.33
N MET A 86 9.43 -35.12 -18.92
CA MET A 86 10.56 -34.41 -19.55
C MET A 86 11.90 -35.17 -19.43
N GLU A 87 12.03 -36.16 -18.55
CA GLU A 87 13.22 -37.05 -18.50
C GLU A 87 13.39 -37.91 -19.76
N TRP A 88 12.29 -38.15 -20.50
CA TRP A 88 12.30 -38.98 -21.70
C TRP A 88 12.64 -38.20 -22.98
N ILE A 89 12.67 -36.87 -22.92
CA ILE A 89 13.03 -36.00 -24.05
C ILE A 89 14.55 -36.11 -24.23
N SER A 90 14.98 -36.72 -25.33
CA SER A 90 16.39 -37.08 -25.57
C SER A 90 17.25 -35.94 -26.13
N ASP A 91 16.61 -34.88 -26.61
CA ASP A 91 17.28 -33.68 -27.10
C ASP A 91 17.46 -32.65 -25.97
N ASP A 92 18.33 -31.66 -26.18
CA ASP A 92 18.46 -30.56 -25.20
C ASP A 92 17.16 -29.75 -25.05
N GLY A 93 16.28 -29.80 -26.07
CA GLY A 93 14.99 -29.11 -26.08
C GLY A 93 15.13 -27.60 -25.94
N GLY A 94 16.35 -27.08 -26.17
CA GLY A 94 16.74 -25.70 -25.99
C GLY A 94 16.30 -25.07 -24.67
N VAL A 95 16.09 -23.76 -24.77
CA VAL A 95 15.67 -22.91 -23.67
C VAL A 95 14.27 -23.27 -23.18
N ASP A 96 13.37 -23.67 -24.07
CA ASP A 96 11.97 -24.02 -23.74
C ASP A 96 11.87 -25.19 -22.76
N LEU A 97 12.62 -26.27 -23.00
CA LEU A 97 12.63 -27.42 -22.10
C LEU A 97 13.21 -27.04 -20.73
N ALA A 98 14.22 -26.17 -20.70
CA ALA A 98 14.77 -25.68 -19.45
C ALA A 98 13.74 -24.85 -18.67
N LEU A 99 13.03 -23.93 -19.33
CA LEU A 99 11.99 -23.10 -18.72
C LEU A 99 10.88 -23.96 -18.11
N LEU A 100 10.32 -24.93 -18.85
CA LEU A 100 9.27 -25.82 -18.33
C LEU A 100 9.72 -26.63 -17.11
N LYS A 101 10.99 -27.06 -17.07
CA LYS A 101 11.58 -27.72 -15.90
C LYS A 101 11.72 -26.75 -14.73
N ILE A 102 12.16 -25.52 -14.98
CA ILE A 102 12.32 -24.48 -13.96
C ILE A 102 10.97 -24.15 -13.34
N GLU A 103 9.96 -23.85 -14.17
CA GLU A 103 8.58 -23.58 -13.77
C GLU A 103 8.04 -24.69 -12.86
N SER A 104 8.13 -25.93 -13.33
CA SER A 104 7.68 -27.10 -12.57
C SER A 104 8.42 -27.26 -11.24
N LEU A 105 9.71 -26.93 -11.18
CA LEU A 105 10.49 -26.99 -9.95
C LEU A 105 10.10 -25.88 -8.97
N LEU A 106 9.82 -24.67 -9.44
CA LEU A 106 9.39 -23.53 -8.62
C LEU A 106 8.03 -23.81 -7.98
N HIS A 107 7.03 -24.24 -8.75
CA HIS A 107 5.71 -24.58 -8.20
C HIS A 107 5.72 -25.79 -7.24
N LEU A 108 6.74 -26.65 -7.32
CA LEU A 108 6.96 -27.73 -6.37
C LEU A 108 7.79 -27.32 -5.12
N GLY A 109 8.17 -26.04 -4.99
CA GLY A 109 9.01 -25.52 -3.92
C GLY A 109 10.44 -26.08 -3.91
N ARG A 110 10.97 -26.42 -5.10
CA ARG A 110 12.30 -27.02 -5.29
C ARG A 110 13.31 -25.98 -5.81
N ASP A 111 13.32 -24.81 -5.19
CA ASP A 111 14.02 -23.60 -5.63
C ASP A 111 15.52 -23.84 -5.87
N ALA A 112 16.18 -24.61 -5.00
CA ALA A 112 17.61 -24.90 -5.16
C ALA A 112 17.93 -25.69 -6.44
N LYS A 113 17.01 -26.55 -6.91
CA LYS A 113 17.17 -27.27 -8.17
C LYS A 113 16.88 -26.37 -9.36
N ALA A 114 15.85 -25.52 -9.25
CA ALA A 114 15.56 -24.50 -10.27
C ALA A 114 16.77 -23.58 -10.46
N ASP A 115 17.35 -23.06 -9.38
CA ASP A 115 18.56 -22.24 -9.38
C ASP A 115 19.75 -22.97 -10.01
N GLN A 116 19.93 -24.25 -9.71
CA GLN A 116 21.01 -25.02 -10.32
C GLN A 116 20.83 -25.10 -11.85
N LEU A 117 19.60 -25.29 -12.33
CA LEU A 117 19.30 -25.36 -13.75
C LEU A 117 19.49 -24.00 -14.43
N ILE A 118 18.93 -22.92 -13.86
CA ILE A 118 19.14 -21.54 -14.34
C ILE A 118 20.63 -21.22 -14.48
N ASN A 119 21.41 -21.52 -13.44
CA ASN A 119 22.86 -21.26 -13.45
C ASN A 119 23.63 -22.13 -14.45
N ASN A 120 23.10 -23.29 -14.84
CA ASN A 120 23.72 -24.11 -15.86
C ASN A 120 23.43 -23.53 -17.24
N GLU A 121 22.19 -23.11 -17.51
CA GLU A 121 21.80 -22.48 -18.77
C GLU A 121 22.53 -21.17 -19.01
N LEU A 122 22.59 -20.29 -18.01
CA LEU A 122 23.27 -18.99 -18.13
C LEU A 122 24.81 -19.10 -18.24
N LYS A 123 25.41 -20.26 -17.97
CA LYS A 123 26.83 -20.51 -18.24
C LYS A 123 27.10 -20.86 -19.70
N GLN A 124 26.08 -21.28 -20.43
CA GLN A 124 26.18 -21.54 -21.85
C GLN A 124 26.20 -20.20 -22.59
N GLU A 125 26.93 -20.12 -23.71
CA GLU A 125 26.85 -18.96 -24.60
C GLU A 125 25.56 -19.06 -25.42
N LEU A 126 24.45 -18.56 -24.87
CA LEU A 126 23.17 -18.47 -25.56
C LEU A 126 23.22 -17.36 -26.63
N PRO A 127 22.62 -17.57 -27.82
CA PRO A 127 22.30 -16.49 -28.74
C PRO A 127 21.53 -15.37 -28.00
N ILE A 128 21.70 -14.13 -28.45
CA ILE A 128 21.12 -12.98 -27.75
C ILE A 128 19.58 -13.05 -27.66
N ASP A 129 18.93 -13.57 -28.69
CA ASP A 129 17.48 -13.73 -28.75
C ASP A 129 17.00 -14.82 -27.76
N ASP A 130 17.71 -15.94 -27.69
CA ASP A 130 17.45 -17.03 -26.74
C ASP A 130 17.71 -16.59 -25.29
N LEU A 131 18.79 -15.84 -25.06
CA LEU A 131 19.09 -15.27 -23.74
C LEU A 131 17.98 -14.31 -23.31
N TYR A 132 17.56 -13.42 -24.21
CA TYR A 132 16.49 -12.47 -23.96
C TYR A 132 15.18 -13.18 -23.61
N PHE A 133 14.77 -14.15 -24.42
CA PHE A 133 13.59 -14.96 -24.15
C PHE A 133 13.71 -15.66 -22.78
N PHE A 134 14.82 -16.37 -22.53
CA PHE A 134 15.03 -17.11 -21.30
C PHE A 134 14.90 -16.24 -20.04
N ILE A 135 15.62 -15.11 -19.98
CA ILE A 135 15.61 -14.26 -18.78
C ILE A 135 14.29 -13.50 -18.62
N THR A 136 13.58 -13.23 -19.72
CA THR A 136 12.24 -12.62 -19.64
C THR A 136 11.24 -13.58 -19.02
N GLU A 137 11.18 -14.81 -19.52
CA GLU A 137 10.29 -15.86 -18.99
C GLU A 137 10.62 -16.23 -17.54
N LEU A 138 11.90 -16.25 -17.16
CA LEU A 138 12.30 -16.37 -15.76
C LEU A 138 11.72 -15.25 -14.90
N GLY A 139 11.77 -14.02 -15.40
CA GLY A 139 11.17 -12.86 -14.76
C GLY A 139 9.69 -13.07 -14.43
N TYR A 140 8.91 -13.47 -15.43
CA TYR A 140 7.47 -13.75 -15.31
C TYR A 140 7.19 -14.88 -14.32
N MET A 141 7.87 -16.03 -14.47
CA MET A 141 7.70 -17.16 -13.56
C MET A 141 8.00 -16.80 -12.10
N PHE A 142 9.04 -15.98 -11.84
CA PHE A 142 9.35 -15.57 -10.48
C PHE A 142 8.30 -14.61 -9.90
N ASN A 143 7.59 -13.84 -10.72
CA ASN A 143 6.43 -13.07 -10.28
C ASN A 143 5.27 -14.00 -9.91
N ASP A 144 4.99 -15.02 -10.73
CA ASP A 144 3.89 -15.97 -10.51
C ASP A 144 4.04 -16.76 -9.19
N VAL A 145 5.27 -16.96 -8.72
CA VAL A 145 5.57 -17.63 -7.44
C VAL A 145 5.93 -16.66 -6.31
N ASP A 146 5.56 -15.38 -6.43
CA ASP A 146 5.76 -14.31 -5.44
C ASP A 146 7.22 -14.06 -5.02
N MET A 147 8.19 -14.47 -5.85
CA MET A 147 9.62 -14.26 -5.64
C MET A 147 10.09 -12.94 -6.28
N PHE A 148 9.47 -11.84 -5.89
CA PHE A 148 9.61 -10.53 -6.54
C PHE A 148 11.05 -10.01 -6.69
N ASP A 149 11.95 -10.25 -5.71
CA ASP A 149 13.36 -9.80 -5.84
C ASP A 149 14.07 -10.48 -7.03
N ARG A 150 13.73 -11.74 -7.30
CA ARG A 150 14.28 -12.50 -8.43
C ARG A 150 13.62 -12.06 -9.73
N ALA A 151 12.30 -11.87 -9.72
CA ALA A 151 11.55 -11.35 -10.86
C ALA A 151 12.14 -10.01 -11.34
N ILE A 152 12.29 -9.05 -10.42
CA ILE A 152 12.91 -7.74 -10.68
C ILE A 152 14.30 -7.92 -11.29
N SER A 153 15.16 -8.77 -10.69
CA SER A 153 16.51 -8.96 -11.22
C SER A 153 16.53 -9.48 -12.65
N PHE A 154 15.66 -10.43 -13.01
CA PHE A 154 15.66 -11.00 -14.36
C PHE A 154 15.01 -10.06 -15.39
N LEU A 155 13.91 -9.42 -15.01
CA LEU A 155 13.22 -8.46 -15.87
C LEU A 155 14.07 -7.20 -16.12
N GLU A 156 14.80 -6.68 -15.13
CA GLU A 156 15.73 -5.56 -15.36
C GLU A 156 16.89 -5.94 -16.29
N GLU A 157 17.39 -7.18 -16.24
CA GLU A 157 18.39 -7.67 -17.21
C GLU A 157 17.78 -7.84 -18.61
N SER A 158 16.55 -8.37 -18.71
CA SER A 158 15.80 -8.44 -19.96
C SER A 158 15.65 -7.07 -20.62
N MET A 159 15.30 -6.05 -19.83
CA MET A 159 15.10 -4.68 -20.29
C MET A 159 16.39 -4.00 -20.76
N LYS A 160 17.58 -4.50 -20.39
CA LYS A 160 18.86 -4.02 -20.96
C LYS A 160 19.07 -4.51 -22.40
N ILE A 161 18.43 -5.61 -22.78
CA ILE A 161 18.49 -6.17 -24.14
C ILE A 161 17.41 -5.55 -25.02
N ASN A 162 16.17 -5.53 -24.54
CA ASN A 162 15.04 -4.89 -25.21
C ASN A 162 14.18 -4.11 -24.20
N ASP A 163 14.25 -2.79 -24.28
CA ASP A 163 13.56 -1.87 -23.36
C ASP A 163 12.10 -1.57 -23.76
N SER A 164 11.65 -2.11 -24.89
CA SER A 164 10.34 -1.85 -25.49
C SER A 164 9.27 -2.90 -25.19
N ASN A 165 9.62 -3.95 -24.44
CA ASN A 165 8.67 -4.99 -24.05
C ASN A 165 7.70 -4.46 -22.97
N SER A 166 6.45 -4.22 -23.36
CA SER A 166 5.40 -3.72 -22.46
C SER A 166 5.06 -4.71 -21.35
N ASP A 167 5.08 -6.01 -21.61
CA ASP A 167 4.71 -7.04 -20.65
C ASP A 167 5.75 -7.09 -19.52
N ALA A 168 7.04 -7.00 -19.86
CA ALA A 168 8.11 -6.85 -18.88
C ALA A 168 7.97 -5.57 -18.03
N VAL A 169 7.43 -4.47 -18.59
CA VAL A 169 7.14 -3.24 -17.83
C VAL A 169 5.98 -3.46 -16.86
N VAL A 170 4.93 -4.18 -17.27
CA VAL A 170 3.79 -4.54 -16.40
C VAL A 170 4.28 -5.38 -15.22
N ASP A 171 5.07 -6.41 -15.49
CA ASP A 171 5.60 -7.31 -14.46
C ASP A 171 6.58 -6.63 -13.51
N LEU A 172 7.41 -5.70 -14.01
CA LEU A 172 8.27 -4.88 -13.15
C LEU A 172 7.44 -3.95 -12.26
N ALA A 173 6.44 -3.28 -12.83
CA ALA A 173 5.54 -2.41 -12.08
C ALA A 173 4.88 -3.16 -10.90
N TYR A 174 4.33 -4.34 -11.19
CA TYR A 174 3.72 -5.22 -10.18
C TYR A 174 4.73 -5.67 -9.12
N ALA A 175 5.90 -6.16 -9.54
CA ALA A 175 6.91 -6.65 -8.60
C ALA A 175 7.41 -5.55 -7.64
N TYR A 176 7.61 -4.32 -8.14
CA TYR A 176 8.01 -3.21 -7.27
C TYR A 176 6.90 -2.77 -6.32
N GLU A 177 5.64 -2.80 -6.77
CA GLU A 177 4.47 -2.53 -5.92
C GLU A 177 4.39 -3.54 -4.78
N MET A 178 4.50 -4.84 -5.08
CA MET A 178 4.48 -5.90 -4.06
C MET A 178 5.68 -5.85 -3.09
N LYS A 179 6.81 -5.29 -3.53
CA LYS A 179 7.98 -5.02 -2.67
C LYS A 179 7.82 -3.77 -1.80
N GLY A 180 6.78 -2.96 -2.01
CA GLY A 180 6.58 -1.68 -1.34
C GLY A 180 7.58 -0.60 -1.79
N ASN A 181 8.28 -0.80 -2.92
CA ASN A 181 9.15 0.23 -3.50
C ASN A 181 8.30 1.14 -4.39
N LEU A 182 7.61 2.06 -3.75
CA LEU A 182 6.61 2.91 -4.39
C LEU A 182 7.22 3.80 -5.47
N GLU A 183 8.44 4.32 -5.29
CA GLU A 183 9.09 5.17 -6.29
C GLU A 183 9.33 4.43 -7.60
N LYS A 184 9.80 3.18 -7.53
CA LYS A 184 10.00 2.35 -8.72
C LYS A 184 8.68 1.89 -9.32
N ALA A 185 7.69 1.52 -8.50
CA ALA A 185 6.36 1.18 -8.98
C ALA A 185 5.73 2.35 -9.76
N ILE A 186 5.86 3.58 -9.25
CA ILE A 186 5.43 4.82 -9.91
C ILE A 186 6.19 5.03 -11.23
N GLU A 187 7.52 4.82 -11.26
CA GLU A 187 8.34 4.95 -12.47
C GLU A 187 7.81 4.04 -13.60
N TYR A 188 7.63 2.74 -13.32
CA TYR A 188 7.17 1.78 -14.33
C TYR A 188 5.69 1.97 -14.71
N ASN A 189 4.80 2.30 -13.77
CA ASN A 189 3.41 2.61 -14.10
C ASN A 189 3.28 3.86 -14.99
N ASN A 190 4.12 4.89 -14.79
CA ASN A 190 4.14 6.04 -15.71
C ASN A 190 4.57 5.64 -17.12
N ARG A 191 5.51 4.70 -17.28
CA ARG A 191 5.87 4.16 -18.60
C ARG A 191 4.72 3.41 -19.26
N LEU A 192 3.88 2.71 -18.49
CA LEU A 192 2.66 2.08 -19.02
C LEU A 192 1.68 3.14 -19.54
N LEU A 193 1.54 4.26 -18.82
CA LEU A 193 0.73 5.40 -19.27
C LEU A 193 1.33 6.13 -20.48
N ASP A 194 2.64 6.13 -20.66
CA ASP A 194 3.26 6.63 -21.90
C ASP A 194 2.90 5.76 -23.12
N ILE A 195 2.67 4.46 -22.91
CA ILE A 195 2.25 3.49 -23.94
C ILE A 195 0.75 3.60 -24.23
N ASP A 196 -0.08 3.62 -23.18
CA ASP A 196 -1.52 3.81 -23.27
C ASP A 196 -2.00 4.98 -22.38
N PRO A 197 -1.96 6.23 -22.89
CA PRO A 197 -2.35 7.41 -22.12
C PRO A 197 -3.85 7.49 -21.77
N TYR A 198 -4.68 6.63 -22.37
CA TYR A 198 -6.12 6.63 -22.15
C TYR A 198 -6.58 5.42 -21.31
N SER A 199 -5.63 4.71 -20.68
CA SER A 199 -5.93 3.61 -19.77
C SER A 199 -6.56 4.11 -18.48
N TYR A 200 -7.85 3.82 -18.31
CA TYR A 200 -8.57 4.10 -17.06
C TYR A 200 -7.88 3.43 -15.85
N ASP A 201 -7.61 2.14 -15.96
CA ASP A 201 -6.99 1.36 -14.89
C ASP A 201 -5.57 1.85 -14.58
N GLY A 202 -4.82 2.28 -15.60
CA GLY A 202 -3.50 2.88 -15.42
C GLY A 202 -3.54 4.18 -14.60
N TRP A 203 -4.49 5.07 -14.89
CA TRP A 203 -4.66 6.32 -14.14
C TRP A 203 -5.14 6.08 -12.71
N VAL A 204 -6.04 5.10 -12.50
CA VAL A 204 -6.44 4.70 -11.15
C VAL A 204 -5.25 4.11 -10.37
N ASN A 205 -4.43 3.27 -11.00
CA ASN A 205 -3.29 2.64 -10.33
C ASN A 205 -2.23 3.66 -9.92
N ILE A 206 -1.84 4.56 -10.84
CA ILE A 206 -0.85 5.59 -10.50
C ILE A 206 -1.36 6.55 -9.43
N GLY A 207 -2.67 6.86 -9.41
CA GLY A 207 -3.29 7.65 -8.35
C GLY A 207 -3.17 7.00 -6.97
N LYS A 208 -3.42 5.68 -6.87
CA LYS A 208 -3.22 4.92 -5.63
C LYS A 208 -1.75 4.94 -5.18
N LEU A 209 -0.83 4.67 -6.11
CA LEU A 209 0.60 4.66 -5.81
C LEU A 209 1.10 6.03 -5.34
N TYR A 210 0.65 7.11 -5.99
CA TYR A 210 0.96 8.47 -5.51
C TYR A 210 0.39 8.73 -4.12
N SER A 211 -0.83 8.29 -3.84
CA SER A 211 -1.45 8.48 -2.52
C SER A 211 -0.73 7.68 -1.43
N MET A 212 -0.27 6.45 -1.72
CA MET A 212 0.50 5.63 -0.78
C MET A 212 1.91 6.17 -0.54
N ASN A 213 2.44 6.96 -1.49
CA ASN A 213 3.75 7.57 -1.41
C ASN A 213 3.69 9.03 -0.93
N ASP A 214 2.62 9.42 -0.25
CA ASP A 214 2.34 10.76 0.29
C ASP A 214 2.41 11.90 -0.73
N GLN A 215 2.28 11.59 -2.03
CA GLN A 215 2.23 12.54 -3.14
C GLN A 215 0.78 12.87 -3.49
N HIS A 216 0.02 13.34 -2.49
CA HIS A 216 -1.42 13.52 -2.58
C HIS A 216 -1.87 14.47 -3.70
N ASP A 217 -1.14 15.56 -3.98
CA ASP A 217 -1.39 16.44 -5.13
C ASP A 217 -1.44 15.65 -6.46
N LYS A 218 -0.44 14.78 -6.69
CA LYS A 218 -0.36 13.99 -7.92
C LYS A 218 -1.40 12.88 -7.97
N ALA A 219 -1.77 12.34 -6.80
CA ALA A 219 -2.86 11.38 -6.71
C ALA A 219 -4.17 12.00 -7.19
N VAL A 220 -4.47 13.24 -6.74
CA VAL A 220 -5.65 14.00 -7.19
C VAL A 220 -5.62 14.22 -8.71
N ASP A 221 -4.49 14.66 -9.27
CA ASP A 221 -4.34 14.84 -10.73
C ASP A 221 -4.60 13.52 -11.50
N ALA A 222 -4.04 12.40 -11.04
CA ALA A 222 -4.22 11.10 -11.65
C ALA A 222 -5.68 10.62 -11.60
N PHE A 223 -6.36 10.80 -10.47
CA PHE A 223 -7.78 10.50 -10.36
C PHE A 223 -8.64 11.41 -11.24
N ASP A 224 -8.24 12.67 -11.45
CA ASP A 224 -8.91 13.55 -12.41
C ASP A 224 -8.78 13.07 -13.86
N PHE A 225 -7.62 12.53 -14.26
CA PHE A 225 -7.47 11.88 -15.56
C PHE A 225 -8.35 10.62 -15.67
N ALA A 226 -8.39 9.76 -14.64
CA ALA A 226 -9.26 8.59 -14.61
C ALA A 226 -10.75 8.99 -14.76
N LEU A 227 -11.20 10.03 -14.05
CA LEU A 227 -12.57 10.53 -14.09
C LEU A 227 -12.92 11.25 -15.39
N THR A 228 -11.92 11.77 -16.11
CA THR A 228 -12.14 12.28 -17.48
C THR A 228 -12.48 11.14 -18.45
N ILE A 229 -12.00 9.92 -18.18
CA ILE A 229 -12.27 8.73 -18.99
C ILE A 229 -13.60 8.07 -18.56
N ASN A 230 -13.82 7.95 -17.24
CA ASN A 230 -15.04 7.39 -16.66
C ASN A 230 -15.55 8.30 -15.53
N GLU A 231 -16.50 9.17 -15.86
CA GLU A 231 -16.96 10.25 -14.97
C GLU A 231 -17.78 9.80 -13.76
N ASP A 232 -18.40 8.61 -13.80
CA ASP A 232 -19.38 8.15 -12.81
C ASP A 232 -18.81 7.14 -11.78
N ASP A 233 -17.50 6.89 -11.75
CA ASP A 233 -16.91 5.96 -10.77
C ASP A 233 -16.78 6.59 -9.37
N VAL A 234 -17.76 6.29 -8.53
CA VAL A 234 -17.82 6.75 -7.13
C VAL A 234 -16.63 6.25 -6.30
N ASN A 235 -16.01 5.11 -6.64
CA ASN A 235 -14.82 4.66 -5.91
C ASN A 235 -13.63 5.57 -6.19
N VAL A 236 -13.47 6.05 -7.42
CA VAL A 236 -12.42 7.01 -7.76
C VAL A 236 -12.71 8.39 -7.15
N TRP A 237 -13.99 8.80 -7.07
CA TRP A 237 -14.36 10.00 -6.31
C TRP A 237 -13.94 9.90 -4.84
N LYS A 238 -14.17 8.75 -4.19
CA LYS A 238 -13.74 8.52 -2.80
C LYS A 238 -12.22 8.57 -2.65
N MET A 239 -11.47 7.92 -3.54
CA MET A 239 -10.01 7.95 -3.52
C MET A 239 -9.48 9.38 -3.69
N LYS A 240 -10.04 10.14 -4.64
CA LYS A 240 -9.72 11.56 -4.83
C LYS A 240 -10.05 12.40 -3.59
N ALA A 241 -11.22 12.19 -2.98
CA ALA A 241 -11.64 12.92 -1.79
C ALA A 241 -10.72 12.64 -0.60
N LEU A 242 -10.28 11.39 -0.43
CA LEU A 242 -9.29 11.02 0.58
C LEU A 242 -7.93 11.68 0.33
N SER A 243 -7.44 11.69 -0.92
CA SER A 243 -6.20 12.39 -1.25
C SER A 243 -6.32 13.90 -1.05
N LEU A 244 -7.48 14.51 -1.31
CA LEU A 244 -7.73 15.92 -0.99
C LEU A 244 -7.69 16.17 0.53
N TYR A 245 -8.27 15.27 1.32
CA TYR A 245 -8.25 15.35 2.78
C TYR A 245 -6.82 15.30 3.33
N LEU A 246 -6.02 14.33 2.87
CA LEU A 246 -4.63 14.15 3.29
C LEU A 246 -3.71 15.29 2.82
N ASN A 247 -4.14 16.06 1.83
CA ASN A 247 -3.43 17.23 1.32
C ASN A 247 -3.95 18.56 1.90
N ASP A 248 -4.57 18.52 3.09
CA ASP A 248 -5.17 19.67 3.79
C ASP A 248 -6.24 20.45 3.01
N ASN A 249 -6.74 19.92 1.90
CA ASN A 249 -7.81 20.55 1.10
C ASN A 249 -9.19 20.10 1.59
N LEU A 250 -9.47 20.33 2.88
CA LEU A 250 -10.63 19.80 3.59
C LEU A 250 -11.97 20.19 2.96
N GLU A 251 -12.14 21.43 2.49
CA GLU A 251 -13.41 21.87 1.89
C GLU A 251 -13.71 21.13 0.58
N ALA A 252 -12.69 20.88 -0.24
CA ALA A 252 -12.84 20.16 -1.49
C ALA A 252 -13.11 18.67 -1.23
N ALA A 253 -12.41 18.08 -0.26
CA ALA A 253 -12.65 16.71 0.19
C ALA A 253 -14.10 16.51 0.68
N ILE A 254 -14.56 17.39 1.57
CA ILE A 254 -15.94 17.38 2.10
C ILE A 254 -16.95 17.45 0.97
N THR A 255 -16.78 18.38 0.03
CA THR A 255 -17.70 18.55 -1.11
C THR A 255 -17.81 17.24 -1.91
N LEU A 256 -16.67 16.60 -2.20
CA LEU A 256 -16.65 15.39 -3.00
C LEU A 256 -17.19 14.18 -2.23
N PHE A 257 -16.92 14.06 -0.93
CA PHE A 257 -17.54 13.02 -0.10
C PHE A 257 -19.06 13.21 0.03
N GLU A 258 -19.54 14.44 0.16
CA GLU A 258 -20.98 14.74 0.15
C GLU A 258 -21.63 14.30 -1.17
N GLU A 259 -20.97 14.52 -2.31
CA GLU A 259 -21.39 14.02 -3.63
C GLU A 259 -21.39 12.48 -3.70
N CYS A 260 -20.38 11.82 -3.11
CA CYS A 260 -20.35 10.36 -2.99
C CYS A 260 -21.58 9.84 -2.22
N LEU A 261 -21.93 10.44 -1.07
CA LEU A 261 -23.13 10.07 -0.30
C LEU A 261 -24.44 10.38 -1.02
N GLN A 262 -24.46 11.28 -1.99
CA GLN A 262 -25.65 11.50 -2.83
C GLN A 262 -25.86 10.36 -3.82
N LYS A 263 -24.78 9.71 -4.29
CA LYS A 263 -24.83 8.55 -5.19
C LYS A 263 -25.02 7.22 -4.44
N SER A 264 -24.33 7.05 -3.31
CA SER A 264 -24.43 5.87 -2.44
C SER A 264 -24.69 6.31 -1.01
N SER A 265 -25.95 6.35 -0.61
CA SER A 265 -26.35 6.89 0.69
C SER A 265 -26.00 5.99 1.88
N ASP A 266 -25.64 4.74 1.63
CA ASP A 266 -25.35 3.69 2.60
C ASP A 266 -23.87 3.33 2.70
N ASP A 267 -22.98 4.10 2.07
CA ASP A 267 -21.53 3.87 2.16
C ASP A 267 -20.99 4.38 3.50
N GLU A 268 -20.80 3.46 4.44
CA GLU A 268 -20.31 3.74 5.79
C GLU A 268 -18.93 4.41 5.80
N SER A 269 -18.03 4.01 4.89
CA SER A 269 -16.67 4.57 4.83
C SER A 269 -16.67 6.07 4.54
N VAL A 270 -17.64 6.55 3.74
CA VAL A 270 -17.76 7.98 3.42
C VAL A 270 -18.32 8.77 4.60
N TYR A 271 -19.20 8.17 5.41
CA TYR A 271 -19.65 8.81 6.65
C TYR A 271 -18.49 9.02 7.63
N ASP A 272 -17.63 8.03 7.80
CA ASP A 272 -16.47 8.15 8.68
C ASP A 272 -15.50 9.24 8.20
N SER A 273 -15.14 9.24 6.91
CA SER A 273 -14.26 10.28 6.34
C SER A 273 -14.86 11.69 6.43
N LEU A 274 -16.17 11.85 6.26
CA LEU A 274 -16.81 13.16 6.43
C LEU A 274 -16.86 13.61 7.90
N LEU A 275 -17.07 12.69 8.84
CA LEU A 275 -17.06 13.02 10.27
C LEU A 275 -15.66 13.48 10.70
N GLU A 276 -14.62 12.79 10.23
CA GLU A 276 -13.22 13.20 10.44
C GLU A 276 -12.96 14.58 9.82
N ALA A 277 -13.35 14.79 8.56
CA ALA A 277 -13.17 16.08 7.89
C ALA A 277 -13.92 17.25 8.54
N TYR A 278 -15.17 17.04 8.96
CA TYR A 278 -15.89 18.07 9.71
C TYR A 278 -15.30 18.30 11.11
N SER A 279 -14.79 17.24 11.76
CA SER A 279 -14.11 17.37 13.06
C SER A 279 -12.85 18.21 12.94
N ALA A 280 -12.01 17.95 11.93
CA ALA A 280 -10.81 18.73 11.64
C ALA A 280 -11.11 20.21 11.36
N MET A 281 -12.27 20.51 10.76
CA MET A 281 -12.74 21.89 10.54
C MET A 281 -13.56 22.47 11.72
N GLU A 282 -13.68 21.75 12.84
CA GLU A 282 -14.52 22.12 13.99
C GLU A 282 -16.00 22.41 13.63
N GLN A 283 -16.51 21.80 12.55
CA GLN A 283 -17.88 21.98 12.04
C GLN A 283 -18.86 21.05 12.76
N TYR A 284 -18.92 21.16 14.09
CA TYR A 284 -19.70 20.30 14.98
C TYR A 284 -21.20 20.26 14.70
N ASP A 285 -21.79 21.36 14.21
CA ASP A 285 -23.20 21.37 13.80
C ASP A 285 -23.44 20.47 12.58
N LYS A 286 -22.54 20.49 11.59
CA LYS A 286 -22.64 19.61 10.43
C LYS A 286 -22.36 18.16 10.78
N MET A 287 -21.45 17.91 11.74
CA MET A 287 -21.25 16.56 12.27
C MET A 287 -22.53 15.99 12.87
N MET A 288 -23.28 16.79 13.65
CA MET A 288 -24.58 16.34 14.18
C MET A 288 -25.57 16.00 13.07
N ASP A 289 -25.71 16.89 12.08
CA ASP A 289 -26.61 16.66 10.94
C ASP A 289 -26.22 15.38 10.16
N LEU A 290 -24.92 15.12 10.01
CA LEU A 290 -24.39 13.95 9.34
C LEU A 290 -24.61 12.66 10.16
N ILE A 291 -24.42 12.72 11.47
CA ILE A 291 -24.71 11.62 12.39
C ILE A 291 -26.21 11.26 12.31
N ASP A 292 -27.09 12.25 12.37
CA ASP A 292 -28.55 12.05 12.24
C ASP A 292 -28.89 11.38 10.89
N LYS A 293 -28.23 11.82 9.81
CA LYS A 293 -28.38 11.23 8.48
C LYS A 293 -27.86 9.78 8.43
N ARG A 294 -26.69 9.47 9.00
CA ARG A 294 -26.13 8.11 9.06
C ARG A 294 -27.09 7.20 9.82
N GLU A 295 -27.55 7.63 10.98
CA GLU A 295 -28.48 6.86 11.82
C GLU A 295 -29.79 6.54 11.11
N ALA A 296 -30.32 7.47 10.33
CA ALA A 296 -31.54 7.25 9.57
C ALA A 296 -31.39 6.18 8.48
N VAL A 297 -30.17 5.98 7.95
CA VAL A 297 -29.90 5.03 6.86
C VAL A 297 -29.36 3.69 7.38
N LEU A 298 -28.37 3.73 8.27
CA LEU A 298 -27.60 2.58 8.73
C LEU A 298 -27.94 2.14 10.17
N GLY A 299 -28.70 2.97 10.91
CA GLY A 299 -28.99 2.73 12.33
C GLY A 299 -27.96 3.33 13.28
N SER A 300 -28.19 3.12 14.58
CA SER A 300 -27.43 3.78 15.66
C SER A 300 -26.17 3.04 16.11
N GLU A 301 -25.83 1.93 15.46
CA GLU A 301 -24.66 1.13 15.83
C GLU A 301 -23.37 1.92 15.58
N GLY A 302 -22.51 1.99 16.60
CA GLY A 302 -21.17 2.59 16.54
C GLY A 302 -21.09 4.12 16.50
N ILE A 303 -22.21 4.85 16.46
CA ILE A 303 -22.20 6.31 16.24
C ILE A 303 -22.42 7.14 17.52
N MET A 304 -22.90 6.50 18.59
CA MET A 304 -23.21 7.18 19.86
C MET A 304 -21.98 7.86 20.46
N ALA A 305 -20.81 7.21 20.37
CA ALA A 305 -19.55 7.77 20.86
C ALA A 305 -19.16 9.05 20.10
N LYS A 306 -19.26 9.03 18.76
CA LYS A 306 -19.03 10.22 17.91
C LYS A 306 -20.02 11.34 18.25
N ARG A 307 -21.30 11.04 18.51
CA ARG A 307 -22.29 12.06 18.94
C ARG A 307 -21.94 12.67 20.30
N ALA A 308 -21.54 11.84 21.27
CA ALA A 308 -21.12 12.31 22.59
C ALA A 308 -19.85 13.17 22.50
N PHE A 309 -18.90 12.81 21.64
CA PHE A 309 -17.73 13.63 21.31
C PHE A 309 -18.14 15.03 20.81
N VAL A 310 -19.13 15.12 19.91
CA VAL A 310 -19.62 16.43 19.46
C VAL A 310 -20.23 17.24 20.61
N TYR A 311 -20.95 16.61 21.56
CA TYR A 311 -21.44 17.31 22.74
C TYR A 311 -20.32 17.82 23.66
N ILE A 312 -19.25 17.04 23.84
CA ILE A 312 -18.07 17.49 24.61
C ILE A 312 -17.47 18.75 23.99
N ASN A 313 -17.27 18.78 22.68
CA ASN A 313 -16.72 19.95 21.98
C ASN A 313 -17.66 21.16 21.98
N LYS A 314 -18.95 20.94 22.21
CA LYS A 314 -19.95 22.01 22.43
C LYS A 314 -20.14 22.35 23.92
N GLU A 315 -19.27 21.86 24.79
CA GLU A 315 -19.29 22.03 26.26
C GLU A 315 -20.57 21.49 26.94
N ASP A 316 -21.34 20.63 26.27
CA ASP A 316 -22.57 20.00 26.79
C ASP A 316 -22.25 18.62 27.40
N TYR A 317 -21.44 18.62 28.46
CA TYR A 317 -20.98 17.41 29.13
C TYR A 317 -22.11 16.56 29.74
N GLU A 318 -23.23 17.19 30.12
CA GLU A 318 -24.38 16.47 30.66
C GLU A 318 -24.97 15.51 29.62
N ARG A 319 -25.21 15.99 28.40
CA ARG A 319 -25.69 15.13 27.31
C ARG A 319 -24.66 14.10 26.87
N ALA A 320 -23.38 14.47 26.85
CA ALA A 320 -22.31 13.52 26.55
C ALA A 320 -22.31 12.35 27.55
N LYS A 321 -22.45 12.62 28.86
CA LYS A 321 -22.55 11.58 29.90
C LYS A 321 -23.82 10.75 29.77
N GLU A 322 -24.96 11.36 29.47
CA GLU A 322 -26.21 10.64 29.21
C GLU A 322 -26.03 9.63 28.06
N LEU A 323 -25.42 10.04 26.95
CA LEU A 323 -25.13 9.15 25.82
C LEU A 323 -24.12 8.08 26.18
N PHE A 324 -23.04 8.43 26.88
CA PHE A 324 -22.00 7.48 27.32
C PHE A 324 -22.59 6.29 28.08
N THR A 325 -23.56 6.54 28.97
CA THR A 325 -24.25 5.45 29.71
C THR A 325 -25.14 4.56 28.85
N GLN A 326 -25.57 5.05 27.68
CA GLN A 326 -26.44 4.35 26.73
C GLN A 326 -25.66 3.52 25.71
N ILE A 327 -24.33 3.72 25.60
CA ILE A 327 -23.49 2.97 24.66
C ILE A 327 -23.60 1.46 24.98
N PRO A 328 -24.00 0.61 24.01
CA PRO A 328 -24.13 -0.84 24.20
C PRO A 328 -22.83 -1.49 24.65
N GLU A 329 -22.89 -2.54 25.47
CA GLU A 329 -21.70 -3.25 25.96
C GLU A 329 -20.78 -3.75 24.84
N ALA A 330 -21.35 -4.17 23.70
CA ALA A 330 -20.60 -4.62 22.53
C ALA A 330 -19.74 -3.53 21.88
N GLU A 331 -20.05 -2.24 22.11
CA GLU A 331 -19.36 -1.10 21.53
C GLU A 331 -18.31 -0.49 22.48
N ARG A 332 -18.18 -1.02 23.71
CA ARG A 332 -17.31 -0.46 24.77
C ARG A 332 -15.84 -0.88 24.68
N GLU A 333 -15.47 -1.58 23.62
CA GLU A 333 -14.09 -2.00 23.34
C GLU A 333 -13.58 -1.39 22.03
N THR A 334 -13.98 -0.15 21.76
CA THR A 334 -13.60 0.62 20.56
C THR A 334 -12.72 1.81 20.93
N LEU A 335 -11.91 2.27 19.97
CA LEU A 335 -11.11 3.49 20.12
C LEU A 335 -11.98 4.68 20.56
N ASP A 336 -13.07 4.94 19.83
CA ASP A 336 -13.99 6.05 20.10
C ASP A 336 -14.59 5.99 21.50
N TYR A 337 -14.95 4.80 22.00
CA TYR A 337 -15.46 4.65 23.35
C TYR A 337 -14.41 4.97 24.41
N PHE A 338 -13.19 4.47 24.25
CA PHE A 338 -12.11 4.73 25.22
C PHE A 338 -11.66 6.19 25.20
N MET A 339 -11.63 6.81 24.03
CA MET A 339 -11.40 8.25 23.92
C MET A 339 -12.47 9.04 24.66
N LEU A 340 -13.76 8.72 24.45
CA LEU A 340 -14.86 9.35 25.16
C LEU A 340 -14.81 9.14 26.68
N GLU A 341 -14.53 7.91 27.14
CA GLU A 341 -14.35 7.60 28.56
C GLU A 341 -13.23 8.45 29.16
N GLY A 342 -12.12 8.58 28.44
CA GLY A 342 -10.97 9.40 28.85
C GLY A 342 -11.29 10.88 28.95
N GLU A 343 -11.95 11.45 27.95
CA GLU A 343 -12.33 12.88 27.93
C GLU A 343 -13.30 13.23 29.06
N LEU A 344 -14.30 12.38 29.31
CA LEU A 344 -15.25 12.58 30.41
C LEU A 344 -14.57 12.48 31.78
N ALA A 345 -13.68 11.50 31.97
CA ALA A 345 -12.92 11.35 33.20
C ALA A 345 -11.96 12.53 33.43
N PHE A 346 -11.32 13.01 32.35
CA PHE A 346 -10.43 14.18 32.39
C PHE A 346 -11.19 15.42 32.85
N HIS A 347 -12.35 15.68 32.25
CA HIS A 347 -13.23 16.79 32.65
C HIS A 347 -13.65 16.71 34.12
N ASP A 348 -13.93 15.50 34.63
CA ASP A 348 -14.33 15.28 36.02
C ASP A 348 -13.15 15.36 37.02
N GLY A 349 -11.92 15.56 36.52
CA GLY A 349 -10.70 15.60 37.31
C GLY A 349 -10.24 14.22 37.80
N ASP A 350 -10.84 13.13 37.29
CA ASP A 350 -10.37 11.77 37.52
C ASP A 350 -9.22 11.44 36.55
N PHE A 351 -8.06 12.01 36.85
CA PHE A 351 -6.90 11.85 35.98
C PHE A 351 -6.40 10.41 35.87
N VAL A 352 -6.63 9.59 36.89
CA VAL A 352 -6.22 8.17 36.88
C VAL A 352 -7.17 7.36 35.99
N GLY A 353 -8.48 7.64 36.08
CA GLY A 353 -9.48 7.08 35.18
C GLY A 353 -9.22 7.46 33.73
N ALA A 354 -8.92 8.75 33.47
CA ALA A 354 -8.61 9.24 32.14
C ALA A 354 -7.38 8.56 31.52
N GLU A 355 -6.28 8.49 32.28
CA GLU A 355 -5.05 7.80 31.84
C GLU A 355 -5.31 6.33 31.53
N THR A 356 -6.12 5.66 32.36
CA THR A 356 -6.50 4.26 32.14
C THR A 356 -7.30 4.08 30.84
N ALA A 357 -8.25 4.98 30.56
CA ALA A 357 -9.04 4.94 29.34
C ALA A 357 -8.18 5.19 28.09
N TYR A 358 -7.32 6.22 28.11
CA TYR A 358 -6.41 6.49 27.00
C TYR A 358 -5.40 5.34 26.77
N MET A 359 -4.94 4.65 27.81
CA MET A 359 -4.12 3.45 27.62
C MET A 359 -4.88 2.32 26.91
N LYS A 360 -6.18 2.14 27.20
CA LYS A 360 -7.01 1.18 26.46
C LYS A 360 -7.21 1.61 25.00
N ALA A 361 -7.38 2.91 24.76
CA ALA A 361 -7.44 3.48 23.41
C ALA A 361 -6.15 3.17 22.62
N ALA A 362 -4.98 3.32 23.25
CA ALA A 362 -3.68 3.01 22.64
C ALA A 362 -3.51 1.52 22.31
N LEU A 363 -4.10 0.63 23.13
CA LEU A 363 -4.12 -0.81 22.83
C LEU A 363 -5.09 -1.17 21.69
N ALA A 364 -6.17 -0.39 21.52
CA ALA A 364 -7.12 -0.58 20.43
C ALA A 364 -6.58 -0.03 19.09
N SER A 365 -5.76 1.01 19.14
CA SER A 365 -5.10 1.62 17.97
C SER A 365 -3.67 2.02 18.33
N GLU A 366 -2.73 1.10 18.13
CA GLU A 366 -1.30 1.35 18.38
C GLU A 366 -0.79 2.47 17.46
N GLY A 367 0.01 3.38 18.01
CA GLY A 367 0.59 4.51 17.26
C GLY A 367 -0.40 5.63 16.89
N ASN A 368 -1.61 5.64 17.44
CA ASN A 368 -2.56 6.72 17.17
C ASN A 368 -2.08 8.05 17.78
N GLU A 369 -1.90 9.06 16.93
CA GLU A 369 -1.34 10.36 17.28
C GLU A 369 -2.16 11.10 18.34
N ASP A 370 -3.49 11.14 18.19
CA ASP A 370 -4.38 11.78 19.14
C ASP A 370 -4.33 11.11 20.51
N VAL A 371 -4.25 9.77 20.55
CA VAL A 371 -4.13 9.03 21.81
C VAL A 371 -2.81 9.35 22.52
N LEU A 372 -1.70 9.39 21.78
CA LEU A 372 -0.39 9.76 22.33
C LEU A 372 -0.40 11.19 22.86
N ASP A 373 -1.04 12.11 22.14
CA ASP A 373 -1.23 13.49 22.61
C ASP A 373 -2.03 13.54 23.93
N ARG A 374 -3.14 12.80 24.02
CA ARG A 374 -3.96 12.73 25.25
C ARG A 374 -3.19 12.11 26.40
N LEU A 375 -2.40 11.07 26.15
CA LEU A 375 -1.51 10.44 27.14
C LEU A 375 -0.43 11.40 27.64
N ALA A 376 0.20 12.17 26.74
CA ALA A 376 1.13 13.22 27.13
C ALA A 376 0.46 14.29 28.01
N ASN A 377 -0.72 14.77 27.61
CA ASN A 377 -1.49 15.78 28.35
C ASN A 377 -1.85 15.31 29.76
N ILE A 378 -2.35 14.08 29.91
CA ILE A 378 -2.72 13.56 31.21
C ILE A 378 -1.51 13.33 32.12
N SER A 379 -0.39 12.85 31.56
CA SER A 379 0.86 12.72 32.31
C SER A 379 1.36 14.08 32.83
N VAL A 380 1.22 15.16 32.05
CA VAL A 380 1.53 16.53 32.53
C VAL A 380 0.61 16.93 33.68
N ALA A 381 -0.71 16.71 33.55
CA ALA A 381 -1.68 17.05 34.60
C ALA A 381 -1.41 16.31 35.92
N GLN A 382 -0.81 15.12 35.85
CA GLN A 382 -0.39 14.32 37.00
C GLN A 382 1.06 14.59 37.46
N GLU A 383 1.74 15.59 36.91
CA GLU A 383 3.15 15.92 37.17
C GLU A 383 4.15 14.79 36.82
N LYS A 384 3.76 13.83 35.98
CA LYS A 384 4.60 12.72 35.48
C LYS A 384 5.39 13.14 34.24
N PHE A 385 6.26 14.14 34.39
CA PHE A 385 6.93 14.79 33.26
C PHE A 385 7.78 13.86 32.37
N GLU A 386 8.48 12.87 32.95
CA GLU A 386 9.28 11.92 32.15
C GLU A 386 8.40 11.03 31.26
N GLN A 387 7.24 10.61 31.78
CA GLN A 387 6.28 9.83 31.01
C GLN A 387 5.67 10.69 29.89
N ALA A 388 5.31 11.94 30.18
CA ALA A 388 4.80 12.88 29.18
C ALA A 388 5.82 13.13 28.06
N ALA A 389 7.11 13.26 28.40
CA ALA A 389 8.17 13.42 27.43
C ALA A 389 8.29 12.19 26.51
N GLY A 390 8.21 10.98 27.07
CA GLY A 390 8.24 9.75 26.29
C GLY A 390 7.11 9.65 25.26
N TYR A 391 5.87 9.98 25.66
CA TYR A 391 4.73 9.98 24.72
C TYR A 391 4.87 11.03 23.63
N LEU A 392 5.42 12.23 23.93
CA LEU A 392 5.66 13.24 22.91
C LEU A 392 6.81 12.90 21.96
N GLU A 393 7.83 12.19 22.46
CA GLU A 393 8.92 11.67 21.62
C GLU A 393 8.38 10.62 20.65
N GLU A 394 7.59 9.67 21.14
CA GLU A 394 6.89 8.68 20.30
C GLU A 394 5.97 9.36 19.28
N LEU A 395 5.20 10.37 19.69
CA LEU A 395 4.34 11.15 18.79
C LEU A 395 5.14 11.84 17.68
N LEU A 396 6.29 12.44 18.00
CA LEU A 396 7.13 13.14 17.02
C LEU A 396 7.95 12.20 16.13
N GLU A 397 8.15 10.95 16.53
CA GLU A 397 8.69 9.91 15.65
C GLU A 397 7.69 9.52 14.55
N ILE A 398 6.39 9.53 14.87
CA ILE A 398 5.31 9.18 13.93
C ILE A 398 4.90 10.40 13.09
N ALA A 399 4.69 11.54 13.74
CA ALA A 399 4.24 12.79 13.15
C ALA A 399 5.19 13.94 13.54
N PRO A 400 6.32 14.12 12.82
CA PRO A 400 7.32 15.14 13.13
C PRO A 400 6.79 16.57 13.14
N ASP A 401 5.73 16.82 12.36
CA ASP A 401 5.08 18.12 12.21
C ASP A 401 3.82 18.26 13.08
N PHE A 402 3.57 17.32 14.01
CA PHE A 402 2.38 17.37 14.87
C PHE A 402 2.29 18.72 15.61
N PRO A 403 1.16 19.45 15.50
CA PRO A 403 1.04 20.80 16.04
C PRO A 403 1.37 20.86 17.54
N THR A 404 2.22 21.82 17.92
CA THR A 404 2.60 22.14 19.31
C THR A 404 3.37 21.06 20.08
N ALA A 405 3.45 19.80 19.61
CA ALA A 405 4.09 18.69 20.31
C ALA A 405 5.56 18.99 20.63
N LYS A 406 6.31 19.48 19.64
CA LYS A 406 7.72 19.85 19.79
C LYS A 406 7.93 20.96 20.84
N SER A 407 7.09 21.99 20.83
CA SER A 407 7.14 23.08 21.82
C SER A 407 6.77 22.60 23.23
N ARG A 408 5.76 21.73 23.34
CA ARG A 408 5.36 21.10 24.61
C ARG A 408 6.47 20.20 25.17
N LEU A 409 7.12 19.41 24.32
CA LEU A 409 8.25 18.57 24.71
C LEU A 409 9.42 19.42 25.24
N ALA A 410 9.75 20.52 24.56
CA ALA A 410 10.78 21.45 25.03
C ALA A 410 10.45 22.02 26.41
N PHE A 411 9.19 22.43 26.64
CA PHE A 411 8.73 22.92 27.94
C PHE A 411 8.78 21.82 29.03
N ILE A 412 8.40 20.60 28.70
CA ILE A 412 8.45 19.45 29.63
C ILE A 412 9.91 19.11 29.97
N ARG A 413 10.83 19.10 29.00
CA ARG A 413 12.27 18.89 29.26
C ARG A 413 12.87 20.03 30.09
N PHE A 414 12.43 21.28 29.89
CA PHE A 414 12.76 22.39 30.78
C PHE A 414 12.28 22.12 32.21
N GLU A 415 11.06 21.63 32.37
CA GLU A 415 10.50 21.29 33.68
C GLU A 415 11.27 20.16 34.36
N ILE A 416 11.63 19.10 33.63
CA ILE A 416 12.48 18.01 34.14
C ILE A 416 13.84 18.57 34.58
N GLY A 417 14.41 19.48 33.78
CA GLY A 417 15.68 20.15 34.06
C GLY A 417 16.91 19.33 33.65
N SER A 418 16.73 18.24 32.90
CA SER A 418 17.82 17.49 32.28
C SER A 418 18.46 18.34 31.18
N LYS A 419 19.80 18.36 31.15
CA LYS A 419 20.52 19.28 30.26
C LYS A 419 20.49 18.83 28.81
N GLU A 420 21.00 17.63 28.56
CA GLU A 420 21.25 17.12 27.21
C GLU A 420 19.96 17.02 26.38
N PRO A 421 18.86 16.39 26.85
CA PRO A 421 17.63 16.30 26.05
C PRO A 421 17.01 17.67 25.74
N PHE A 422 17.11 18.63 26.67
CA PHE A 422 16.62 19.99 26.45
C PHE A 422 17.44 20.73 25.39
N ASP A 423 18.77 20.59 25.44
CA ASP A 423 19.67 21.23 24.49
C ASP A 423 19.46 20.65 23.07
N GLU A 424 19.29 19.33 22.93
CA GLU A 424 19.02 18.66 21.66
C GLU A 424 17.74 19.16 20.98
N ILE A 425 16.65 19.34 21.74
CA ILE A 425 15.39 19.86 21.19
C ILE A 425 15.56 21.32 20.74
N MET A 426 16.23 22.16 21.54
CA MET A 426 16.45 23.58 21.20
C MET A 426 17.26 23.75 19.92
N GLU A 427 18.19 22.85 19.62
CA GLU A 427 18.98 22.89 18.39
C GLU A 427 18.11 22.77 17.14
N GLN A 428 16.99 22.05 17.24
CA GLN A 428 16.05 21.84 16.15
C GLN A 428 15.07 23.01 15.94
N PHE A 429 15.05 24.01 16.82
CA PHE A 429 14.12 25.14 16.75
C PHE A 429 14.70 26.25 15.86
N SER A 430 13.83 26.87 15.07
CA SER A 430 14.09 28.16 14.45
C SER A 430 14.29 29.25 15.51
N ASP A 431 14.89 30.37 15.12
CA ASP A 431 15.10 31.50 16.03
C ASP A 431 13.78 32.09 16.54
N GLN A 432 12.68 31.97 15.78
CA GLN A 432 11.36 32.42 16.22
C GLN A 432 10.80 31.50 17.29
N GLU A 433 10.81 30.18 17.07
CA GLU A 433 10.32 29.21 18.05
C GLU A 433 11.12 29.28 19.37
N LEU A 434 12.43 29.52 19.30
CA LEU A 434 13.24 29.74 20.51
C LEU A 434 12.80 30.99 21.30
N ARG A 435 12.42 32.08 20.61
CA ARG A 435 11.89 33.29 21.28
C ARG A 435 10.53 33.02 21.91
N ASP A 436 9.67 32.29 21.22
CA ASP A 436 8.34 31.94 21.71
C ASP A 436 8.43 31.03 22.95
N LEU A 437 9.34 30.05 22.93
CA LEU A 437 9.65 29.22 24.10
C LEU A 437 10.22 30.05 25.27
N LEU A 438 11.12 30.99 25.00
CA LEU A 438 11.68 31.86 26.05
C LEU A 438 10.60 32.77 26.66
N ASN A 439 9.70 33.31 25.85
CA ASN A 439 8.55 34.08 26.31
C ASN A 439 7.64 33.24 27.21
N LEU A 440 7.33 32.01 26.77
CA LEU A 440 6.52 31.06 27.53
C LEU A 440 7.13 30.75 28.91
N ILE A 441 8.43 30.45 28.96
CA ILE A 441 9.14 30.10 30.21
C ILE A 441 9.26 31.29 31.16
N THR A 442 9.47 32.50 30.64
CA THR A 442 9.68 33.70 31.46
C THR A 442 8.38 34.38 31.89
N GLY A 443 7.22 33.93 31.37
CA GLY A 443 5.88 34.34 31.82
C GLY A 443 5.60 35.84 31.67
N SER A 444 6.23 36.51 30.71
CA SER A 444 6.10 37.95 30.54
C SER A 444 5.72 38.30 29.10
N GLU A 445 4.41 38.49 28.87
CA GLU A 445 3.81 38.91 27.58
C GLU A 445 4.37 40.23 27.01
N ASN A 446 5.21 40.96 27.77
CA ASN A 446 5.79 42.26 27.39
C ASN A 446 7.32 42.25 27.23
N ASN A 447 7.97 41.09 27.21
CA ASN A 447 9.41 41.05 26.93
C ASN A 447 9.65 41.06 25.42
N ASP A 448 10.26 42.14 24.93
CA ASP A 448 10.72 42.19 23.55
C ASP A 448 12.09 41.51 23.42
N PHE A 449 12.10 40.33 22.80
CA PHE A 449 13.29 39.57 22.46
C PHE A 449 13.68 39.67 20.98
N SER A 450 13.10 40.60 20.21
CA SER A 450 13.39 40.78 18.78
C SER A 450 14.89 40.95 18.51
N ASP A 451 15.57 41.68 19.39
CA ASP A 451 16.99 42.03 19.26
C ASP A 451 17.95 40.92 19.73
N TYR A 452 17.43 39.79 20.21
CA TYR A 452 18.26 38.69 20.70
C TYR A 452 18.68 37.81 19.53
N ASN A 453 19.98 37.54 19.44
CA ASN A 453 20.52 36.52 18.54
C ASN A 453 20.40 35.12 19.18
N ARG A 454 20.51 34.06 18.37
CA ARG A 454 20.35 32.67 18.81
C ARG A 454 21.16 32.32 20.07
N GLU A 455 22.44 32.67 20.09
CA GLU A 455 23.35 32.41 21.22
C GLU A 455 22.83 33.02 22.53
N LYS A 456 22.34 34.27 22.48
CA LYS A 456 21.78 34.95 23.64
C LYS A 456 20.47 34.32 24.09
N ILE A 457 19.61 33.86 23.16
CA ILE A 457 18.35 33.16 23.49
C ILE A 457 18.65 31.83 24.20
N LEU A 458 19.52 31.01 23.63
CA LEU A 458 19.94 29.72 24.21
C LEU A 458 20.60 29.89 25.58
N THR A 459 21.40 30.95 25.75
CA THR A 459 22.01 31.29 27.05
C THR A 459 20.91 31.57 28.09
N ARG A 460 19.91 32.38 27.76
CA ARG A 460 18.79 32.69 28.67
C ARG A 460 17.93 31.48 28.99
N LEU A 461 17.64 30.63 28.01
CA LEU A 461 16.89 29.39 28.21
C LEU A 461 17.65 28.44 29.16
N ASN A 462 18.97 28.29 28.96
CA ASN A 462 19.81 27.51 29.85
C ASN A 462 19.88 28.08 31.27
N GLU A 463 20.06 29.41 31.42
CA GLU A 463 20.02 30.09 32.72
C GLU A 463 18.67 29.84 33.43
N ALA A 464 17.55 29.94 32.69
CA ALA A 464 16.23 29.69 33.24
C ALA A 464 16.08 28.23 33.70
N ARG A 465 16.57 27.25 32.93
CA ARG A 465 16.53 25.83 33.28
C ARG A 465 17.35 25.55 34.54
N GLU A 466 18.58 26.07 34.62
CA GLU A 466 19.43 25.92 35.80
C GLU A 466 18.76 26.50 37.05
N ASN A 467 18.15 27.68 36.92
CA ASN A 467 17.35 28.26 38.01
C ASN A 467 16.17 27.36 38.40
N ARG A 468 15.46 26.77 37.43
CA ARG A 468 14.34 25.85 37.68
C ARG A 468 14.79 24.63 38.51
N VAL A 469 15.90 24.01 38.14
CA VAL A 469 16.51 22.89 38.88
C VAL A 469 16.88 23.29 40.30
N LEU A 470 17.52 24.46 40.47
CA LEU A 470 17.88 24.98 41.79
C LEU A 470 16.64 25.19 42.67
N PHE A 471 15.56 25.76 42.14
CA PHE A 471 14.33 25.96 42.89
C PHE A 471 13.63 24.64 43.28
N LYS A 472 13.64 23.63 42.42
CA LYS A 472 13.09 22.30 42.75
C LYS A 472 13.86 21.64 43.89
N ASN A 473 15.18 21.81 43.94
CA ASN A 473 16.02 21.26 44.99
C ASN A 473 15.91 21.97 46.36
N ILE A 474 15.34 23.17 46.43
CA ILE A 474 15.16 23.95 47.67
C ILE A 474 13.84 23.59 48.41
N LYS A 475 12.89 22.91 47.75
CA LYS A 475 11.59 22.54 48.33
C LYS A 475 11.62 21.31 49.26
N TYR A 476 12.80 20.80 49.61
CA TYR A 476 12.99 19.69 50.56
C TYR A 476 13.78 20.09 51.80
#